data_AF-A0A832F3X8-F1
#
_entry.id   AF-A0A832F3X8-F1
#
_cell.length_a   1.000
_cell.length_b   1.000
_cell.length_c   1.000
_cell.angle_alpha   90.00
_cell.angle_beta   90.00
_cell.angle_gamma   90.00
#
_symmetry.space_group_name_H-M   'P 1'
#
loop_
_entity.id
_entity.type
_entity.pdbx_description
1 polymer ?
#
loop_
_entity_poly.entity_id
_entity_poly.type
_entity_poly.pdbx_seq_one_letter_code
_entity_poly.pdbx_strand_id
1 'polypeptide(L)'
;MSYRIPAFVACLALTAFYAIPSESVALPTPRWIALVAPSGSITLQQGTGTFAVMEPGLFEAVWQGATLQPARLGATHEGDTYTGAILAPSGITVSTTLKLQPQGSGIHLEYHMVPQSAIRLNSLHVGISIPVSHAIGGSYTIDGKQSPFPPNFSSVGLHSGPATSLQLSCPGFAPIIFHFDTPTPVLVQDDRQWGPTFTLRFGPQMDGAQEWPAGKELTIAFTLSSPGGIAVENDGPVTIEAGEEWIPLTPQLDILPGSALDFTHVVPWHAPAGSLGRVEVSGRHFVFAKRPQEPARFYGVNLTFGSQYLTRDEADRLAQRLRRLGYNAVRLHHYEGMLVDRTAGAGVHLNPQQLDRLDYLFYALKKQGIYITTDLFVSRPVANSEIWPGTPGDIGMDEYKMAVPVNERAFADYCAFAAALLTHRNPYTGITWAEDPALAWISLINEGNPGNFVGLLKGNLGRDYDRAWNDWLRLRYPTAEALA
;
A
#
# COMPACT_ATOMS: atom_id res chain seq x y z
N MET A 1 -60.62 7.86 -23.58
CA MET A 1 -60.55 9.31 -23.85
C MET A 1 -59.25 9.55 -24.60
N SER A 2 -59.34 9.68 -25.92
CA SER A 2 -58.23 9.96 -26.84
C SER A 2 -58.51 11.29 -27.52
N TYR A 3 -57.58 12.24 -27.58
CA TYR A 3 -57.50 13.36 -28.56
C TYR A 3 -56.08 13.99 -28.42
N ARG A 4 -55.16 13.86 -29.40
CA ARG A 4 -54.87 14.69 -30.61
C ARG A 4 -54.27 16.09 -30.32
N ILE A 5 -52.97 16.35 -30.63
CA ILE A 5 -52.36 16.99 -31.85
C ILE A 5 -52.46 18.55 -31.79
N PRO A 6 -51.42 19.39 -32.08
CA PRO A 6 -50.75 19.46 -33.39
C PRO A 6 -49.26 19.85 -33.49
N ALA A 7 -48.74 19.52 -34.69
CA ALA A 7 -47.50 19.94 -35.32
C ALA A 7 -47.57 21.37 -35.90
N PHE A 8 -46.41 22.02 -36.05
CA PHE A 8 -46.16 23.18 -36.92
C PHE A 8 -44.70 23.09 -37.41
N VAL A 9 -44.46 22.61 -38.64
CA VAL A 9 -44.15 23.35 -39.89
C VAL A 9 -42.76 24.01 -39.93
N ALA A 10 -41.98 23.55 -40.91
CA ALA A 10 -40.66 23.99 -41.32
C ALA A 10 -40.66 25.34 -42.06
N CYS A 11 -39.53 26.06 -41.98
CA CYS A 11 -39.12 27.04 -42.99
C CYS A 11 -37.63 26.90 -43.30
N LEU A 12 -37.35 26.61 -44.58
CA LEU A 12 -36.03 26.68 -45.21
C LEU A 12 -35.53 28.13 -45.27
N ALA A 13 -34.23 28.33 -45.07
CA ALA A 13 -33.49 29.42 -45.69
C ALA A 13 -32.17 28.87 -46.23
N LEU A 14 -32.03 28.91 -47.57
CA LEU A 14 -30.78 28.72 -48.29
C LEU A 14 -29.86 29.91 -48.05
N THR A 15 -28.59 29.65 -47.73
CA THR A 15 -27.48 30.54 -48.09
C THR A 15 -26.28 29.69 -48.47
N ALA A 16 -25.96 29.72 -49.77
CA ALA A 16 -24.72 29.20 -50.31
C ALA A 16 -23.58 30.15 -49.94
N PHE A 17 -22.50 29.61 -49.36
CA PHE A 17 -21.20 30.27 -49.36
C PHE A 17 -20.11 29.28 -49.79
N TYR A 18 -19.24 29.84 -50.63
CA TYR A 18 -18.11 29.25 -51.33
C TYR A 18 -17.31 28.20 -50.55
N ALA A 19 -17.06 27.07 -51.22
CA ALA A 19 -16.08 26.08 -50.80
C ALA A 19 -14.66 26.62 -51.00
N ILE A 20 -13.89 26.72 -49.92
CA ILE A 20 -12.43 26.66 -49.93
C ILE A 20 -12.10 25.22 -49.51
N PRO A 21 -11.31 24.45 -50.25
CA PRO A 21 -10.88 23.14 -49.78
C PRO A 21 -9.84 23.36 -48.67
N SER A 22 -10.25 23.35 -47.41
CA SER A 22 -9.33 23.01 -46.34
C SER A 22 -9.26 21.49 -46.29
N GLU A 23 -8.15 20.92 -46.75
CA GLU A 23 -7.76 19.58 -46.32
C GLU A 23 -7.56 19.61 -44.81
N SER A 24 -8.62 19.38 -44.04
CA SER A 24 -8.49 18.96 -42.66
C SER A 24 -8.02 17.50 -42.71
N VAL A 25 -6.71 17.29 -42.73
CA VAL A 25 -6.16 16.00 -42.32
C VAL A 25 -6.56 15.85 -40.86
N ALA A 26 -7.64 15.10 -40.61
CA ALA A 26 -7.99 14.70 -39.26
C ALA A 26 -6.79 13.94 -38.70
N LEU A 27 -6.09 14.53 -37.73
CA LEU A 27 -5.06 13.81 -37.00
C LEU A 27 -5.72 12.55 -36.42
N PRO A 28 -5.13 11.36 -36.59
CA PRO A 28 -5.67 10.15 -35.98
C PRO A 28 -5.80 10.37 -34.47
N THR A 29 -6.87 9.82 -33.87
CA THR A 29 -7.06 9.86 -32.42
C THR A 29 -5.85 9.22 -31.73
N PRO A 30 -5.21 9.90 -30.75
CA PRO A 30 -4.05 9.37 -30.03
C PRO A 30 -4.36 7.98 -29.49
N ARG A 31 -3.56 7.00 -29.92
CA ARG A 31 -3.65 5.62 -29.43
C ARG A 31 -2.92 5.43 -28.11
N TRP A 32 -1.93 6.27 -27.85
CA TRP A 32 -1.10 6.23 -26.67
C TRP A 32 -1.47 7.35 -25.71
N ILE A 33 -1.44 7.03 -24.42
CA ILE A 33 -1.49 7.98 -23.32
C ILE A 33 -0.15 7.86 -22.59
N ALA A 34 0.53 8.98 -22.41
CA ALA A 34 1.67 9.15 -21.50
C ALA A 34 1.13 9.77 -20.21
N LEU A 35 0.87 8.94 -19.21
CA LEU A 35 0.43 9.37 -17.89
C LEU A 35 1.66 9.77 -17.06
N VAL A 36 1.79 11.07 -16.75
CA VAL A 36 2.98 11.66 -16.14
C VAL A 36 2.74 11.95 -14.67
N ALA A 37 3.50 11.31 -13.79
CA ALA A 37 3.48 11.57 -12.36
C ALA A 37 4.18 12.90 -12.02
N PRO A 38 3.79 13.59 -10.93
CA PRO A 38 4.45 14.81 -10.47
C PRO A 38 5.97 14.67 -10.26
N SER A 39 6.45 13.45 -9.99
CA SER A 39 7.88 13.14 -9.85
C SER A 39 8.65 13.07 -11.18
N GLY A 40 7.95 13.00 -12.32
CA GLY A 40 8.53 12.87 -13.66
C GLY A 40 8.61 11.43 -14.21
N SER A 41 8.01 10.45 -13.51
CA SER A 41 7.83 9.08 -14.06
C SER A 41 6.68 9.10 -15.07
N ILE A 42 6.83 8.36 -16.18
CA ILE A 42 5.84 8.29 -17.25
C ILE A 42 5.36 6.85 -17.43
N THR A 43 4.06 6.64 -17.28
CA THR A 43 3.40 5.37 -17.62
C THR A 43 2.86 5.44 -19.04
N LEU A 44 3.34 4.58 -19.93
CA LEU A 44 2.86 4.48 -21.31
C LEU A 44 1.69 3.50 -21.37
N GLN A 45 0.53 3.97 -21.83
CA GLN A 45 -0.72 3.21 -21.90
C GLN A 45 -1.31 3.20 -23.30
N GLN A 46 -1.95 2.10 -23.67
CA GLN A 46 -2.77 2.00 -24.86
C GLN A 46 -4.07 1.26 -24.51
N GLY A 47 -5.21 1.91 -24.74
CA GLY A 47 -6.50 1.43 -24.22
C GLY A 47 -6.55 1.48 -22.69
N THR A 48 -7.04 0.42 -22.05
CA THR A 48 -7.09 0.32 -20.57
C THR A 48 -5.84 -0.33 -19.95
N GLY A 49 -4.82 -0.62 -20.75
CA GLY A 49 -3.64 -1.38 -20.32
C GLY A 49 -2.36 -0.54 -20.28
N THR A 50 -1.54 -0.78 -19.25
CA THR A 50 -0.16 -0.27 -19.18
C THR A 50 0.76 -1.10 -20.05
N PHE A 51 1.53 -0.44 -20.93
CA PHE A 51 2.56 -1.07 -21.75
C PHE A 51 3.90 -1.16 -21.01
N ALA A 52 4.37 -0.02 -20.48
CA ALA A 52 5.66 0.12 -19.83
C ALA A 52 5.70 1.37 -18.92
N VAL A 53 6.65 1.40 -17.99
CA VAL A 53 6.99 2.59 -17.20
C VAL A 53 8.36 3.11 -17.65
N MET A 54 8.46 4.42 -17.80
CA MET A 54 9.68 5.14 -18.18
C MET A 54 10.08 6.12 -17.08
N GLU A 55 11.27 5.97 -16.53
CA GLU A 55 11.73 6.78 -15.41
C GLU A 55 13.25 6.82 -15.27
N PRO A 56 13.82 7.88 -14.68
CA PRO A 56 15.22 7.92 -14.28
C PRO A 56 15.60 6.78 -13.32
N GLY A 57 16.80 6.24 -13.49
CA GLY A 57 17.37 5.22 -12.62
C GLY A 57 18.89 5.20 -12.67
N LEU A 58 19.48 4.47 -11.73
CA LEU A 58 20.93 4.31 -11.62
C LEU A 58 21.31 2.91 -11.14
N PHE A 59 22.56 2.54 -11.43
CA PHE A 59 23.25 1.42 -10.79
C PHE A 59 24.57 1.93 -10.23
N GLU A 60 24.80 1.71 -8.93
CA GLU A 60 26.09 1.99 -8.30
C GLU A 60 27.15 0.97 -8.74
N ALA A 61 28.42 1.26 -8.44
CA ALA A 61 29.56 0.43 -8.82
C ALA A 61 29.44 -1.06 -8.42
N VAL A 62 28.70 -1.35 -7.35
CA VAL A 62 28.42 -2.72 -6.85
C VAL A 62 27.15 -3.35 -7.46
N TRP A 63 26.60 -2.76 -8.53
CA TRP A 63 25.38 -3.21 -9.22
C TRP A 63 24.12 -3.21 -8.35
N GLN A 64 24.09 -2.41 -7.29
CA GLN A 64 22.85 -2.09 -6.58
C GLN A 64 22.15 -0.94 -7.30
N GLY A 65 20.87 -1.13 -7.63
CA GLY A 65 20.08 -0.17 -8.41
C GLY A 65 19.05 0.58 -7.58
N ALA A 66 18.68 1.77 -8.06
CA ALA A 66 17.54 2.54 -7.58
C ALA A 66 16.90 3.26 -8.76
N THR A 67 15.59 3.51 -8.67
CA THR A 67 14.84 4.32 -9.64
C THR A 67 14.23 5.54 -8.95
N LEU A 68 13.60 6.39 -9.75
CA LEU A 68 12.89 7.58 -9.31
C LEU A 68 11.92 7.26 -8.17
N GLN A 69 11.97 8.05 -7.09
CA GLN A 69 11.02 7.89 -6.00
C GLN A 69 9.61 8.29 -6.46
N PRO A 70 8.56 7.57 -5.99
CA PRO A 70 7.19 7.95 -6.30
C PRO A 70 6.87 9.35 -5.76
N ALA A 71 5.97 10.05 -6.44
CA ALA A 71 5.47 11.32 -5.96
C ALA A 71 4.82 11.17 -4.59
N ARG A 72 5.04 12.16 -3.70
CA ARG A 72 4.34 12.21 -2.41
C ARG A 72 2.86 12.54 -2.64
N LEU A 73 1.99 12.07 -1.74
CA LEU A 73 0.56 12.43 -1.78
C LEU A 73 0.41 13.96 -1.77
N GLY A 74 -0.32 14.49 -2.74
CA GLY A 74 -0.54 15.93 -2.90
C GLY A 74 0.58 16.69 -3.60
N ALA A 75 1.62 16.02 -4.10
CA ALA A 75 2.64 16.65 -4.93
C ALA A 75 2.02 17.19 -6.25
N THR A 76 2.53 18.33 -6.71
CA THR A 76 2.14 18.98 -7.96
C THR A 76 3.38 19.23 -8.82
N HIS A 77 3.16 19.58 -10.08
CA HIS A 77 4.21 20.00 -11.02
C HIS A 77 4.03 21.48 -11.36
N GLU A 78 5.07 22.13 -11.89
CA GLU A 78 5.04 23.55 -12.27
C GLU A 78 5.08 23.68 -13.80
N GLY A 79 3.91 23.96 -14.40
CA GLY A 79 3.79 24.00 -15.86
C GLY A 79 4.28 22.70 -16.49
N ASP A 80 5.28 22.80 -17.36
CA ASP A 80 5.86 21.68 -18.09
C ASP A 80 7.03 20.99 -17.36
N THR A 81 7.25 21.34 -16.09
CA THR A 81 8.40 20.86 -15.29
C THR A 81 7.97 19.98 -14.13
N TYR A 82 8.54 18.77 -14.07
CA TYR A 82 8.27 17.75 -13.05
C TYR A 82 9.55 17.48 -12.28
N THR A 83 9.48 17.47 -10.95
CA THR A 83 10.66 17.36 -10.08
C THR A 83 10.57 16.13 -9.20
N GLY A 84 11.65 15.37 -9.13
CA GLY A 84 11.76 14.18 -8.33
C GLY A 84 13.19 13.93 -7.84
N ALA A 85 13.41 12.75 -7.29
CA ALA A 85 14.72 12.33 -6.84
C ALA A 85 14.87 10.81 -6.88
N ILE A 86 16.09 10.35 -7.13
CA ILE A 86 16.50 8.97 -6.89
C ILE A 86 17.26 8.96 -5.56
N LEU A 87 16.88 8.05 -4.65
CA LEU A 87 17.65 7.75 -3.45
C LEU A 87 18.51 6.51 -3.73
N ALA A 88 19.81 6.71 -3.92
CA ALA A 88 20.74 5.62 -4.18
C ALA A 88 20.89 4.70 -2.95
N PRO A 89 21.26 3.41 -3.13
CA PRO A 89 21.52 2.48 -2.03
C PRO A 89 22.57 2.97 -1.02
N SER A 90 23.57 3.72 -1.47
CA SER A 90 24.55 4.40 -0.61
C SER A 90 23.98 5.54 0.26
N GLY A 91 22.71 5.93 0.05
CA GLY A 91 22.07 7.07 0.71
C GLY A 91 22.27 8.41 -0.02
N ILE A 92 23.01 8.44 -1.13
CA ILE A 92 23.20 9.64 -1.94
C ILE A 92 21.93 9.94 -2.75
N THR A 93 21.52 11.20 -2.77
CA THR A 93 20.38 11.65 -3.57
C THR A 93 20.83 12.18 -4.93
N VAL A 94 20.12 11.79 -5.98
CA VAL A 94 20.24 12.38 -7.32
C VAL A 94 18.95 13.13 -7.60
N SER A 95 19.02 14.46 -7.70
CA SER A 95 17.86 15.27 -8.07
C SER A 95 17.51 15.03 -9.54
N THR A 96 16.23 14.94 -9.86
CA THR A 96 15.75 14.73 -11.24
C THR A 96 14.75 15.80 -11.63
N THR A 97 14.91 16.36 -12.82
CA THR A 97 13.92 17.27 -13.42
C THR A 97 13.56 16.75 -14.80
N LEU A 98 12.27 16.58 -15.08
CA LEU A 98 11.75 16.35 -16.42
C LEU A 98 11.13 17.64 -16.94
N LYS A 99 11.53 18.07 -18.14
CA LYS A 99 10.77 19.03 -18.94
C LYS A 99 10.06 18.29 -20.06
N LEU A 100 8.76 18.50 -20.19
CA LEU A 100 7.94 17.85 -21.20
C LEU A 100 7.29 18.89 -22.10
N GLN A 101 7.46 18.78 -23.42
CA GLN A 101 6.85 19.69 -24.38
C GLN A 101 6.15 18.92 -25.50
N PRO A 102 4.93 19.28 -25.92
CA PRO A 102 4.31 18.69 -27.11
C PRO A 102 5.17 18.92 -28.36
N GLN A 103 5.38 17.89 -29.19
CA GLN A 103 6.14 18.00 -30.43
C GLN A 103 5.52 17.16 -31.55
N GLY A 104 4.86 17.84 -32.50
CA GLY A 104 4.19 17.16 -33.62
C GLY A 104 3.13 16.16 -33.15
N SER A 105 3.27 14.90 -33.54
CA SER A 105 2.41 13.78 -33.08
C SER A 105 2.98 13.04 -31.86
N GLY A 106 3.84 13.69 -31.08
CA GLY A 106 4.54 13.10 -29.95
C GLY A 106 4.84 14.12 -28.86
N ILE A 107 5.78 13.76 -28.00
CA ILE A 107 6.25 14.57 -26.88
C ILE A 107 7.76 14.62 -26.86
N HIS A 108 8.31 15.79 -26.65
CA HIS A 108 9.70 16.01 -26.34
C HIS A 108 9.92 15.88 -24.83
N LEU A 109 10.92 15.09 -24.43
CA LEU A 109 11.27 14.83 -23.04
C LEU A 109 12.74 15.15 -22.82
N GLU A 110 13.01 16.03 -21.85
CA GLU A 110 14.35 16.40 -21.43
C GLU A 110 14.50 16.10 -19.93
N TYR A 111 15.25 15.04 -19.62
CA TYR A 111 15.58 14.66 -18.25
C TYR A 111 16.93 15.24 -17.83
N HIS A 112 16.96 15.97 -16.73
CA HIS A 112 18.15 16.48 -16.06
C HIS A 112 18.36 15.70 -14.75
N MET A 113 19.52 15.08 -14.57
CA MET A 113 19.86 14.30 -13.37
C MET A 113 21.14 14.84 -12.74
N VAL A 114 21.08 15.25 -11.48
CA VAL A 114 22.18 15.92 -10.77
C VAL A 114 22.47 15.22 -9.44
N PRO A 115 23.60 14.49 -9.30
CA PRO A 115 24.00 13.93 -8.02
C PRO A 115 24.35 15.03 -7.01
N GLN A 116 23.77 14.95 -5.81
CA GLN A 116 24.03 15.93 -4.75
C GLN A 116 25.40 15.72 -4.07
N SER A 117 26.03 14.57 -4.28
CA SER A 117 27.37 14.21 -3.82
C SER A 117 28.06 13.35 -4.87
N ALA A 118 29.38 13.26 -4.82
CA ALA A 118 30.14 12.40 -5.73
C ALA A 118 29.71 10.94 -5.53
N ILE A 119 29.44 10.24 -6.62
CA ILE A 119 28.86 8.89 -6.59
C ILE A 119 29.52 8.02 -7.65
N ARG A 120 29.81 6.75 -7.31
CA ARG A 120 30.38 5.77 -8.25
C ARG A 120 29.26 4.97 -8.90
N LEU A 121 29.14 5.13 -10.21
CA LEU A 121 28.03 4.59 -10.98
C LEU A 121 28.55 3.67 -12.07
N ASN A 122 27.85 2.56 -12.29
CA ASN A 122 27.93 1.79 -13.53
C ASN A 122 26.94 2.32 -14.56
N SER A 123 25.88 3.00 -14.12
CA SER A 123 24.90 3.61 -15.01
C SER A 123 24.10 4.72 -14.31
N LEU A 124 23.80 5.78 -15.06
CA LEU A 124 22.76 6.78 -14.78
C LEU A 124 21.98 6.94 -16.08
N HIS A 125 20.67 6.70 -16.05
CA HIS A 125 19.89 6.50 -17.26
C HIS A 125 18.42 6.90 -17.09
N VAL A 126 17.73 7.04 -18.21
CA VAL A 126 16.27 6.90 -18.30
C VAL A 126 15.98 5.46 -18.71
N GLY A 127 15.27 4.73 -17.85
CA GLY A 127 14.96 3.31 -18.03
C GLY A 127 13.54 3.10 -18.51
N ILE A 128 13.33 2.08 -19.33
CA ILE A 128 12.00 1.62 -19.74
C ILE A 128 11.92 0.12 -19.47
N SER A 129 10.98 -0.30 -18.64
CA SER A 129 10.76 -1.72 -18.34
C SER A 129 9.53 -2.22 -19.07
N ILE A 130 9.74 -3.20 -19.97
CA ILE A 130 8.69 -3.78 -20.82
C ILE A 130 8.45 -5.22 -20.36
N PRO A 131 7.23 -5.58 -19.94
CA PRO A 131 6.89 -6.96 -19.64
C PRO A 131 7.19 -7.89 -20.82
N VAL A 132 7.78 -9.05 -20.56
CA VAL A 132 8.05 -10.08 -21.59
C VAL A 132 6.78 -10.43 -22.36
N SER A 133 5.62 -10.48 -21.67
CA SER A 133 4.32 -10.71 -22.30
C SER A 133 3.92 -9.68 -23.37
N HIS A 134 4.44 -8.45 -23.30
CA HIS A 134 4.19 -7.42 -24.31
C HIS A 134 5.22 -7.46 -25.44
N ALA A 135 6.47 -7.86 -25.16
CA ALA A 135 7.57 -7.78 -26.11
C ALA A 135 7.72 -9.02 -27.02
N ILE A 136 7.41 -10.22 -26.52
CA ILE A 136 7.62 -11.47 -27.28
C ILE A 136 6.77 -11.50 -28.54
N GLY A 137 7.39 -11.92 -29.65
CA GLY A 137 6.79 -11.87 -30.99
C GLY A 137 6.96 -10.50 -31.67
N GLY A 138 7.54 -9.53 -30.98
CA GLY A 138 7.90 -8.22 -31.50
C GLY A 138 9.39 -8.06 -31.84
N SER A 139 9.75 -6.82 -32.13
CA SER A 139 11.12 -6.42 -32.48
C SER A 139 11.44 -5.00 -32.01
N TYR A 140 12.72 -4.70 -31.86
CA TYR A 140 13.23 -3.35 -31.73
C TYR A 140 14.11 -3.02 -32.94
N THR A 141 14.05 -1.77 -33.40
CA THR A 141 14.85 -1.26 -34.52
C THR A 141 15.69 -0.10 -34.04
N ILE A 142 17.01 -0.21 -34.15
CA ILE A 142 17.96 0.85 -33.77
C ILE A 142 18.66 1.33 -35.04
N ASP A 143 18.52 2.61 -35.36
CA ASP A 143 19.12 3.24 -36.55
C ASP A 143 18.93 2.41 -37.83
N GLY A 144 17.70 1.93 -38.04
CA GLY A 144 17.30 1.11 -39.20
C GLY A 144 17.64 -0.39 -39.10
N LYS A 145 18.45 -0.82 -38.12
CA LYS A 145 18.74 -2.24 -37.88
C LYS A 145 17.69 -2.87 -36.96
N GLN A 146 16.83 -3.69 -37.52
CA GLN A 146 15.82 -4.45 -36.77
C GLN A 146 16.42 -5.70 -36.12
N SER A 147 16.04 -5.97 -34.87
CA SER A 147 16.37 -7.18 -34.12
C SER A 147 15.14 -7.67 -33.34
N PRO A 148 14.89 -8.99 -33.26
CA PRO A 148 13.73 -9.52 -32.54
C PRO A 148 13.94 -9.48 -31.02
N PHE A 149 12.85 -9.41 -30.26
CA PHE A 149 12.89 -9.81 -28.84
C PHE A 149 12.94 -11.34 -28.77
N PRO A 150 13.97 -11.94 -28.14
CA PRO A 150 14.17 -13.37 -28.20
C PRO A 150 13.07 -14.12 -27.41
N PRO A 151 12.41 -15.15 -27.99
CA PRO A 151 11.35 -15.89 -27.31
C PRO A 151 11.83 -16.59 -26.04
N ASN A 152 13.08 -17.04 -26.02
CA ASN A 152 13.71 -17.69 -24.87
C ASN A 152 14.92 -16.88 -24.41
N PHE A 153 15.21 -16.90 -23.11
CA PHE A 153 16.40 -16.26 -22.55
C PHE A 153 17.66 -16.96 -23.07
N SER A 154 18.64 -16.18 -23.51
CA SER A 154 19.96 -16.69 -23.94
C SER A 154 21.11 -15.89 -23.34
N SER A 155 20.99 -14.57 -23.32
CA SER A 155 22.02 -13.65 -22.86
C SER A 155 21.39 -12.38 -22.33
N VAL A 156 22.01 -11.77 -21.32
CA VAL A 156 21.53 -10.55 -20.69
C VAL A 156 21.57 -9.36 -21.67
N GLY A 157 22.71 -9.10 -22.32
CA GLY A 157 22.84 -7.99 -23.26
C GLY A 157 22.36 -8.36 -24.67
N LEU A 158 21.38 -7.63 -25.19
CA LEU A 158 20.87 -7.80 -26.57
C LEU A 158 21.41 -6.73 -27.52
N HIS A 159 21.63 -5.51 -27.01
CA HIS A 159 22.27 -4.42 -27.74
C HIS A 159 22.94 -3.46 -26.77
N SER A 160 24.08 -2.89 -27.15
CA SER A 160 24.75 -1.79 -26.43
C SER A 160 25.51 -0.92 -27.42
N GLY A 161 25.16 0.36 -27.52
CA GLY A 161 25.85 1.31 -28.40
C GLY A 161 25.12 2.65 -28.49
N PRO A 162 25.75 3.68 -29.10
CA PRO A 162 25.07 4.93 -29.39
C PRO A 162 23.98 4.71 -30.45
N ALA A 163 22.85 5.39 -30.28
CA ALA A 163 21.75 5.39 -31.23
C ALA A 163 21.21 6.81 -31.46
N THR A 164 20.74 7.09 -32.67
CA THR A 164 19.96 8.31 -32.98
C THR A 164 18.46 8.07 -32.95
N SER A 165 18.04 6.83 -33.14
CA SER A 165 16.65 6.40 -33.14
C SER A 165 16.49 4.98 -32.59
N LEU A 166 15.38 4.75 -31.90
CA LEU A 166 14.92 3.44 -31.46
C LEU A 166 13.42 3.33 -31.73
N GLN A 167 12.98 2.25 -32.39
CA GLN A 167 11.56 1.94 -32.56
C GLN A 167 11.24 0.61 -31.90
N LEU A 168 10.16 0.55 -31.14
CA LEU A 168 9.60 -0.67 -30.58
C LEU A 168 8.36 -1.07 -31.39
N SER A 169 8.32 -2.32 -31.84
CA SER A 169 7.17 -2.91 -32.55
C SER A 169 6.76 -4.17 -31.82
N CYS A 170 5.79 -4.04 -30.92
CA CYS A 170 5.32 -5.09 -30.02
C CYS A 170 3.92 -5.58 -30.41
N PRO A 171 3.60 -6.89 -30.33
CA PRO A 171 2.30 -7.40 -30.71
C PRO A 171 1.16 -6.77 -29.90
N GLY A 172 0.10 -6.35 -30.57
CA GLY A 172 -1.07 -5.72 -29.93
C GLY A 172 -0.91 -4.22 -29.63
N PHE A 173 0.28 -3.66 -29.83
CA PHE A 173 0.59 -2.24 -29.56
C PHE A 173 0.93 -1.50 -30.86
N ALA A 174 0.56 -0.21 -30.93
CA ALA A 174 1.04 0.65 -32.01
C ALA A 174 2.54 0.92 -31.82
N PRO A 175 3.34 1.03 -32.88
CA PRO A 175 4.78 1.24 -32.73
C PRO A 175 5.06 2.56 -32.00
N ILE A 176 6.08 2.54 -31.13
CA ILE A 176 6.57 3.73 -30.44
C ILE A 176 8.02 4.00 -30.88
N ILE A 177 8.34 5.27 -31.11
CA ILE A 177 9.59 5.71 -31.72
C ILE A 177 10.22 6.76 -30.82
N PHE A 178 11.47 6.52 -30.45
CA PHE A 178 12.36 7.44 -29.74
C PHE A 178 13.33 8.03 -30.75
N HIS A 179 13.38 9.37 -30.83
CA HIS A 179 14.39 10.11 -31.58
C HIS A 179 15.24 10.91 -30.61
N PHE A 180 16.52 10.58 -30.50
CA PHE A 180 17.44 11.24 -29.58
C PHE A 180 18.00 12.51 -30.20
N ASP A 181 18.06 13.61 -29.44
CA ASP A 181 18.56 14.90 -29.92
C ASP A 181 20.04 14.85 -30.28
N THR A 182 20.78 13.99 -29.57
CA THR A 182 22.16 13.64 -29.85
C THR A 182 22.33 12.13 -29.78
N PRO A 183 23.32 11.55 -30.49
CA PRO A 183 23.60 10.12 -30.38
C PRO A 183 23.74 9.68 -28.92
N THR A 184 22.78 8.91 -28.43
CA THR A 184 22.65 8.56 -27.01
C THR A 184 22.96 7.08 -26.83
N PRO A 185 23.77 6.67 -25.84
CA PRO A 185 23.98 5.26 -25.56
C PRO A 185 22.66 4.58 -25.17
N VAL A 186 22.31 3.53 -25.91
CA VAL A 186 21.14 2.69 -25.69
C VAL A 186 21.62 1.28 -25.33
N LEU A 187 21.12 0.76 -24.21
CA LEU A 187 21.22 -0.64 -23.83
C LEU A 187 19.86 -1.29 -24.01
N VAL A 188 19.82 -2.46 -24.64
CA VAL A 188 18.66 -3.36 -24.64
C VAL A 188 19.07 -4.62 -23.87
N GLN A 189 18.37 -4.89 -22.78
CA GLN A 189 18.68 -5.96 -21.84
C GLN A 189 17.49 -6.92 -21.68
N ASP A 190 17.79 -8.19 -21.59
CA ASP A 190 16.86 -9.25 -21.19
C ASP A 190 17.05 -9.56 -19.71
N ASP A 191 16.04 -9.22 -18.89
CA ASP A 191 16.14 -9.32 -17.44
C ASP A 191 15.66 -10.67 -16.90
N ARG A 192 15.32 -11.65 -17.75
CA ARG A 192 14.71 -12.93 -17.33
C ARG A 192 15.53 -13.77 -16.35
N GLN A 193 16.79 -13.40 -16.11
CA GLN A 193 17.57 -13.92 -14.99
C GLN A 193 17.07 -13.44 -13.61
N TRP A 194 16.44 -12.26 -13.54
CA TRP A 194 15.98 -11.60 -12.31
C TRP A 194 14.47 -11.31 -12.30
N GLY A 195 13.84 -11.18 -13.46
CA GLY A 195 12.41 -10.86 -13.56
C GLY A 195 11.87 -10.91 -15.00
N PRO A 196 10.54 -10.96 -15.20
CA PRO A 196 9.94 -11.19 -16.52
C PRO A 196 9.86 -9.91 -17.38
N THR A 197 10.97 -9.20 -17.55
CA THR A 197 11.05 -7.94 -18.29
C THR A 197 12.18 -7.90 -19.31
N PHE A 198 12.03 -7.04 -20.32
CA PHE A 198 13.13 -6.47 -21.08
C PHE A 198 13.30 -5.02 -20.64
N THR A 199 14.54 -4.61 -20.38
CA THR A 199 14.84 -3.22 -20.00
C THR A 199 15.59 -2.51 -21.12
N LEU A 200 15.13 -1.30 -21.42
CA LEU A 200 15.86 -0.33 -22.23
C LEU A 200 16.48 0.69 -21.28
N ARG A 201 17.74 1.07 -21.51
CA ARG A 201 18.37 2.18 -20.77
C ARG A 201 18.98 3.17 -21.74
N PHE A 202 18.58 4.43 -21.60
CA PHE A 202 19.14 5.55 -22.34
C PHE A 202 20.10 6.27 -21.40
N GLY A 203 21.37 6.36 -21.75
CA GLY A 203 22.38 6.99 -20.92
C GLY A 203 23.69 6.21 -20.87
N PRO A 204 24.78 6.86 -20.45
CA PRO A 204 26.11 6.28 -20.49
C PRO A 204 26.22 5.01 -19.63
N GLN A 205 26.92 4.02 -20.19
CA GLN A 205 27.55 2.98 -19.38
C GLN A 205 28.83 3.57 -18.80
N MET A 206 28.97 3.52 -17.49
CA MET A 206 30.05 4.17 -16.75
C MET A 206 31.02 3.13 -16.19
N ASP A 207 32.26 3.55 -15.97
CA ASP A 207 33.23 2.78 -15.19
C ASP A 207 33.00 3.07 -13.70
N GLY A 208 32.46 2.09 -12.97
CA GLY A 208 32.20 2.21 -11.53
C GLY A 208 33.45 2.45 -10.66
N ALA A 209 34.66 2.39 -11.22
CA ALA A 209 35.86 2.86 -10.54
C ALA A 209 35.98 4.39 -10.49
N GLN A 210 35.36 5.10 -11.44
CA GLN A 210 35.38 6.55 -11.52
C GLN A 210 34.15 7.17 -10.85
N GLU A 211 34.37 8.27 -10.14
CA GLU A 211 33.28 9.03 -9.52
C GLU A 211 32.64 9.98 -10.53
N TRP A 212 31.30 9.97 -10.56
CA TRP A 212 30.53 11.06 -11.13
C TRP A 212 30.53 12.21 -10.12
N PRO A 213 31.05 13.40 -10.46
CA PRO A 213 31.18 14.50 -9.51
C PRO A 213 29.84 15.01 -8.99
N ALA A 214 29.83 15.49 -7.74
CA ALA A 214 28.72 16.25 -7.18
C ALA A 214 28.38 17.45 -8.08
N GLY A 215 27.09 17.70 -8.31
CA GLY A 215 26.61 18.83 -9.11
C GLY A 215 26.83 18.68 -10.61
N LYS A 216 27.51 17.64 -11.10
CA LYS A 216 27.65 17.40 -12.54
C LYS A 216 26.35 16.84 -13.09
N GLU A 217 25.68 17.63 -13.92
CA GLU A 217 24.43 17.21 -14.58
C GLU A 217 24.67 16.18 -15.68
N LEU A 218 23.76 15.21 -15.77
CA LEU A 218 23.52 14.40 -16.97
C LEU A 218 22.18 14.79 -17.58
N THR A 219 22.20 15.23 -18.84
CA THR A 219 21.00 15.54 -19.62
C THR A 219 20.72 14.42 -20.63
N ILE A 220 19.47 13.97 -20.70
CA ILE A 220 19.00 12.99 -21.70
C ILE A 220 17.74 13.56 -22.34
N ALA A 221 17.84 13.91 -23.62
CA ALA A 221 16.77 14.54 -24.39
C ALA A 221 16.38 13.69 -25.60
N PHE A 222 15.09 13.44 -25.77
CA PHE A 222 14.55 12.72 -26.91
C PHE A 222 13.08 13.04 -27.16
N THR A 223 12.66 12.86 -28.40
CA THR A 223 11.27 12.92 -28.82
C THR A 223 10.67 11.51 -28.85
N LEU A 224 9.60 11.30 -28.10
CA LEU A 224 8.78 10.10 -28.14
C LEU A 224 7.58 10.32 -29.07
N SER A 225 7.35 9.44 -30.04
CA SER A 225 6.26 9.58 -31.00
C SER A 225 5.65 8.23 -31.41
N SER A 226 4.44 8.28 -31.96
CA SER A 226 3.76 7.13 -32.56
C SER A 226 2.90 7.60 -33.74
N PRO A 227 2.67 6.79 -34.79
CA PRO A 227 1.83 7.19 -35.94
C PRO A 227 0.42 7.68 -35.56
N GLY A 228 -0.12 7.20 -34.44
CA GLY A 228 -1.43 7.59 -33.94
C GLY A 228 -1.44 8.86 -33.09
N GLY A 229 -0.28 9.40 -32.68
CA GLY A 229 -0.21 10.43 -31.65
C GLY A 229 0.02 9.87 -30.23
N ILE A 230 0.53 10.72 -29.34
CA ILE A 230 0.63 10.47 -27.90
C ILE A 230 -0.10 11.59 -27.16
N ALA A 231 -1.15 11.24 -26.42
CA ALA A 231 -1.80 12.14 -25.49
C ALA A 231 -1.00 12.22 -24.17
N VAL A 232 -0.97 13.39 -23.55
CA VAL A 232 -0.34 13.59 -22.24
C VAL A 232 -1.44 13.77 -21.22
N GLU A 233 -1.40 12.96 -20.17
CA GLU A 233 -2.28 13.09 -19.01
C GLU A 233 -1.41 13.20 -17.76
N ASN A 234 -1.80 14.04 -16.82
CA ASN A 234 -1.06 14.19 -15.57
C ASN A 234 -1.73 13.32 -14.49
N ASP A 235 -0.94 12.52 -13.79
CA ASP A 235 -1.36 11.73 -12.63
C ASP A 235 -1.53 12.66 -11.42
N GLY A 236 -2.60 13.45 -11.46
CA GLY A 236 -3.00 14.41 -10.44
C GLY A 236 -4.21 13.93 -9.65
N PRO A 237 -4.53 14.58 -8.52
CA PRO A 237 -5.74 14.28 -7.78
C PRO A 237 -6.97 14.48 -8.68
N VAL A 238 -7.77 13.42 -8.80
CA VAL A 238 -9.08 13.52 -9.43
C VAL A 238 -10.03 14.20 -8.45
N THR A 239 -10.48 15.40 -8.79
CA THR A 239 -11.49 16.12 -8.02
C THR A 239 -12.87 15.80 -8.59
N ILE A 240 -13.74 15.24 -7.76
CA ILE A 240 -15.17 15.13 -8.08
C ILE A 240 -15.82 16.45 -7.66
N GLU A 241 -16.32 17.20 -8.63
CA GLU A 241 -17.07 18.42 -8.40
C GLU A 241 -18.57 18.13 -8.37
N ALA A 242 -19.31 18.93 -7.59
CA ALA A 242 -20.76 18.86 -7.61
C ALA A 242 -21.29 19.27 -9.00
N GLY A 243 -22.21 18.49 -9.55
CA GLY A 243 -22.78 18.70 -10.89
C GLY A 243 -24.06 17.89 -11.11
N GLU A 244 -24.53 17.81 -12.35
CA GLU A 244 -25.75 17.06 -12.69
C GLU A 244 -25.64 15.57 -12.35
N GLU A 245 -24.44 15.00 -12.50
CA GLU A 245 -24.15 13.59 -12.22
C GLU A 245 -23.66 13.33 -10.77
N TRP A 246 -23.25 14.38 -10.05
CA TRP A 246 -22.63 14.26 -8.72
C TRP A 246 -23.25 15.21 -7.71
N ILE A 247 -23.98 14.65 -6.74
CA ILE A 247 -24.61 15.42 -5.66
C ILE A 247 -23.79 15.25 -4.38
N PRO A 248 -23.35 16.33 -3.72
CA PRO A 248 -22.66 16.24 -2.44
C PRO A 248 -23.64 15.76 -1.36
N LEU A 249 -23.31 14.63 -0.73
CA LEU A 249 -24.01 14.18 0.47
C LEU A 249 -23.24 14.65 1.70
N THR A 250 -23.94 15.29 2.64
CA THR A 250 -23.38 15.57 3.97
C THR A 250 -23.64 14.36 4.86
N PRO A 251 -22.63 13.51 5.14
CA PRO A 251 -22.86 12.31 5.93
C PRO A 251 -23.21 12.68 7.38
N GLN A 252 -24.41 12.28 7.83
CA GLN A 252 -24.75 12.30 9.24
C GLN A 252 -24.57 10.89 9.80
N LEU A 253 -23.60 10.74 10.70
CA LEU A 253 -23.27 9.44 11.27
C LEU A 253 -24.18 9.04 12.45
N ASP A 254 -24.85 10.00 13.07
CA ASP A 254 -25.73 9.73 14.21
C ASP A 254 -27.12 9.30 13.76
N ILE A 255 -27.63 8.28 14.44
CA ILE A 255 -28.97 7.77 14.21
C ILE A 255 -29.98 8.58 15.02
N LEU A 256 -30.97 9.13 14.33
CA LEU A 256 -32.09 9.83 14.97
C LEU A 256 -32.89 8.83 15.83
N PRO A 257 -33.16 9.14 17.11
CA PRO A 257 -33.95 8.28 17.98
C PRO A 257 -35.33 7.96 17.40
N GLY A 258 -35.72 6.69 17.41
CA GLY A 258 -37.00 6.20 16.90
C GLY A 258 -37.13 6.19 15.36
N SER A 259 -36.07 6.55 14.63
CA SER A 259 -36.06 6.43 13.17
C SER A 259 -36.01 4.96 12.71
N ALA A 260 -36.20 4.73 11.42
CA ALA A 260 -36.10 3.38 10.83
C ALA A 260 -34.72 2.73 11.00
N LEU A 261 -33.68 3.51 11.31
CA LEU A 261 -32.32 3.02 11.55
C LEU A 261 -32.01 2.86 13.05
N ASP A 262 -32.97 3.12 13.94
CA ASP A 262 -32.81 2.95 15.39
C ASP A 262 -33.25 1.54 15.84
N PHE A 263 -32.27 0.66 16.00
CA PHE A 263 -32.43 -0.73 16.41
C PHE A 263 -32.48 -0.92 17.94
N THR A 264 -32.59 0.16 18.73
CA THR A 264 -32.68 0.07 20.20
C THR A 264 -33.84 -0.79 20.70
N HIS A 265 -34.88 -1.02 19.89
CA HIS A 265 -36.03 -1.86 20.24
C HIS A 265 -36.00 -3.27 19.63
N VAL A 266 -35.01 -3.56 18.78
CA VAL A 266 -34.90 -4.84 18.05
C VAL A 266 -33.95 -5.81 18.75
N VAL A 267 -32.85 -5.28 19.31
CA VAL A 267 -31.84 -6.09 20.00
C VAL A 267 -32.18 -6.17 21.50
N PRO A 268 -32.13 -7.36 22.12
CA PRO A 268 -32.27 -7.48 23.57
C PRO A 268 -31.04 -6.88 24.26
N TRP A 269 -31.20 -5.73 24.90
CA TRP A 269 -30.11 -5.05 25.59
C TRP A 269 -29.95 -5.53 27.03
N HIS A 270 -28.71 -5.79 27.42
CA HIS A 270 -28.34 -6.13 28.79
C HIS A 270 -27.50 -4.99 29.35
N ALA A 271 -28.13 -3.85 29.62
CA ALA A 271 -27.45 -2.65 30.10
C ALA A 271 -27.51 -2.55 31.63
N PRO A 272 -26.36 -2.37 32.34
CA PRO A 272 -25.00 -2.41 31.81
C PRO A 272 -24.57 -3.83 31.42
N ALA A 273 -23.66 -3.92 30.45
CA ALA A 273 -23.09 -5.18 29.99
C ALA A 273 -22.48 -5.95 31.18
N GLY A 274 -22.70 -7.25 31.20
CA GLY A 274 -22.27 -8.13 32.29
C GLY A 274 -23.21 -8.19 33.50
N SER A 275 -24.34 -7.47 33.49
CA SER A 275 -25.40 -7.58 34.52
C SER A 275 -25.95 -9.00 34.69
N LEU A 276 -25.96 -9.79 33.61
CA LEU A 276 -26.34 -11.20 33.57
C LEU A 276 -25.19 -12.18 33.90
N GLY A 277 -24.04 -11.67 34.37
CA GLY A 277 -22.84 -12.47 34.63
C GLY A 277 -21.92 -12.58 33.41
N ARG A 278 -20.85 -13.36 33.55
CA ARG A 278 -19.87 -13.62 32.48
C ARG A 278 -20.52 -14.35 31.30
N VAL A 279 -19.91 -14.18 30.14
CA VAL A 279 -20.22 -15.01 28.96
C VAL A 279 -19.55 -16.36 29.14
N GLU A 280 -20.33 -17.43 28.96
CA GLU A 280 -19.90 -18.82 29.08
C GLU A 280 -20.24 -19.59 27.81
N VAL A 281 -19.62 -20.76 27.63
CA VAL A 281 -19.89 -21.65 26.52
C VAL A 281 -20.82 -22.77 26.97
N SER A 282 -21.94 -22.96 26.26
CA SER A 282 -22.85 -24.10 26.43
C SER A 282 -23.00 -24.80 25.08
N GLY A 283 -22.27 -25.91 24.91
CA GLY A 283 -22.18 -26.63 23.65
C GLY A 283 -21.67 -25.73 22.51
N ARG A 284 -22.55 -25.38 21.57
CA ARG A 284 -22.24 -24.55 20.39
C ARG A 284 -22.66 -23.09 20.53
N HIS A 285 -23.15 -22.70 21.71
CA HIS A 285 -23.70 -21.38 21.96
C HIS A 285 -22.94 -20.67 23.06
N PHE A 286 -22.95 -19.34 22.99
CA PHE A 286 -22.67 -18.52 24.16
C PHE A 286 -23.92 -18.44 25.03
N VAL A 287 -23.74 -18.34 26.35
CA VAL A 287 -24.79 -18.08 27.33
C VAL A 287 -24.26 -17.09 28.36
N PHE A 288 -25.14 -16.49 29.16
CA PHE A 288 -24.74 -15.73 30.33
C PHE A 288 -24.83 -16.59 31.59
N ALA A 289 -23.88 -16.47 32.51
CA ALA A 289 -23.82 -17.30 33.72
C ALA A 289 -25.12 -17.31 34.55
N LYS A 290 -25.86 -16.19 34.62
CA LYS A 290 -27.16 -16.11 35.31
C LYS A 290 -28.36 -16.55 34.46
N ARG A 291 -28.14 -16.86 33.18
CA ARG A 291 -29.16 -17.36 32.22
C ARG A 291 -28.59 -18.48 31.33
N PRO A 292 -28.18 -19.62 31.92
CA PRO A 292 -27.50 -20.69 31.18
C PRO A 292 -28.39 -21.41 30.14
N GLN A 293 -29.71 -21.20 30.19
CA GLN A 293 -30.68 -21.81 29.28
C GLN A 293 -31.04 -20.91 28.08
N GLU A 294 -30.55 -19.68 28.04
CA GLU A 294 -30.83 -18.71 26.97
C GLU A 294 -29.57 -18.46 26.13
N PRO A 295 -29.55 -18.89 24.84
CA PRO A 295 -28.44 -18.58 23.95
C PRO A 295 -28.25 -17.08 23.75
N ALA A 296 -27.02 -16.60 23.95
CA ALA A 296 -26.58 -15.26 23.62
C ALA A 296 -25.98 -15.24 22.19
N ARG A 297 -26.24 -14.16 21.46
CA ARG A 297 -25.65 -13.89 20.13
C ARG A 297 -24.97 -12.53 20.16
N PHE A 298 -23.77 -12.48 19.59
CA PHE A 298 -22.99 -11.25 19.49
C PHE A 298 -22.88 -10.81 18.04
N TYR A 299 -23.22 -9.55 17.78
CA TYR A 299 -23.08 -8.86 16.51
C TYR A 299 -22.37 -7.55 16.78
N GLY A 300 -21.18 -7.40 16.21
CA GLY A 300 -20.26 -6.36 16.64
C GLY A 300 -19.36 -5.81 15.55
N VAL A 301 -18.58 -4.81 15.95
CA VAL A 301 -17.63 -4.07 15.10
C VAL A 301 -16.24 -4.08 15.70
N ASN A 302 -15.23 -3.77 14.88
CA ASN A 302 -13.88 -3.48 15.36
C ASN A 302 -13.69 -1.97 15.47
N LEU A 303 -13.04 -1.55 16.56
CA LEU A 303 -12.37 -0.25 16.66
C LEU A 303 -10.88 -0.52 16.53
N THR A 304 -10.25 0.05 15.50
CA THR A 304 -8.89 -0.26 15.10
C THR A 304 -7.96 0.96 15.25
N PHE A 305 -6.72 0.72 15.68
CA PHE A 305 -5.66 1.73 15.81
C PHE A 305 -6.04 2.92 16.72
N GLY A 306 -6.22 4.10 16.13
CA GLY A 306 -6.52 5.34 16.86
C GLY A 306 -7.99 5.48 17.26
N SER A 307 -8.90 4.70 16.67
CA SER A 307 -10.36 4.94 16.77
C SER A 307 -10.95 4.72 18.17
N GLN A 308 -10.21 4.07 19.06
CA GLN A 308 -10.58 3.80 20.45
C GLN A 308 -10.04 4.83 21.46
N TYR A 309 -9.16 5.75 21.04
CA TYR A 309 -8.56 6.77 21.92
C TYR A 309 -9.32 8.08 21.88
N LEU A 310 -10.57 8.01 22.29
CA LEU A 310 -11.56 9.09 22.19
C LEU A 310 -11.54 10.00 23.41
N THR A 311 -12.02 11.23 23.25
CA THR A 311 -12.48 12.03 24.39
C THR A 311 -13.71 11.37 25.02
N ARG A 312 -14.04 11.77 26.26
CA ARG A 312 -15.18 11.21 26.99
C ARG A 312 -16.51 11.43 26.26
N ASP A 313 -16.74 12.64 25.76
CA ASP A 313 -17.96 12.97 25.01
C ASP A 313 -18.07 12.17 23.70
N GLU A 314 -16.95 11.95 23.01
CA GLU A 314 -16.91 11.11 21.81
C GLU A 314 -17.20 9.65 22.13
N ALA A 315 -16.66 9.11 23.23
CA ALA A 315 -16.90 7.74 23.66
C ALA A 315 -18.39 7.52 24.01
N ASP A 316 -19.01 8.45 24.73
CA ASP A 316 -20.44 8.41 25.04
C ASP A 316 -21.30 8.48 23.76
N ARG A 317 -20.96 9.39 22.85
CA ARG A 317 -21.66 9.53 21.56
C ARG A 317 -21.51 8.28 20.70
N LEU A 318 -20.30 7.70 20.62
CA LEU A 318 -20.04 6.47 19.89
C LEU A 318 -20.82 5.30 20.47
N ALA A 319 -20.76 5.09 21.79
CA ALA A 319 -21.47 3.99 22.44
C ALA A 319 -22.99 4.07 22.20
N GLN A 320 -23.57 5.27 22.27
CA GLN A 320 -24.98 5.48 21.92
C GLN A 320 -25.27 5.20 20.44
N ARG A 321 -24.40 5.64 19.53
CA ARG A 321 -24.55 5.38 18.09
C ARG A 321 -24.51 3.88 17.79
N LEU A 322 -23.54 3.16 18.35
CA LEU A 322 -23.41 1.71 18.17
C LEU A 322 -24.63 0.96 18.70
N ARG A 323 -25.17 1.39 19.86
CA ARG A 323 -26.42 0.85 20.39
C ARG A 323 -27.59 1.07 19.42
N ARG A 324 -27.74 2.28 18.88
CA ARG A 324 -28.79 2.57 17.88
C ARG A 324 -28.61 1.77 16.59
N LEU A 325 -27.38 1.49 16.19
CA LEU A 325 -27.08 0.62 15.05
C LEU A 325 -27.32 -0.88 15.34
N GLY A 326 -27.62 -1.26 16.58
CA GLY A 326 -27.88 -2.66 16.95
C GLY A 326 -26.62 -3.48 17.24
N TYR A 327 -25.45 -2.85 17.35
CA TYR A 327 -24.23 -3.56 17.76
C TYR A 327 -24.26 -3.82 19.26
N ASN A 328 -24.07 -5.07 19.66
CA ASN A 328 -24.02 -5.50 21.06
C ASN A 328 -22.63 -6.01 21.48
N ALA A 329 -21.65 -5.96 20.58
CA ALA A 329 -20.25 -6.25 20.87
C ALA A 329 -19.29 -5.29 20.15
N VAL A 330 -18.15 -5.02 20.77
CA VAL A 330 -17.03 -4.26 20.17
C VAL A 330 -15.71 -5.00 20.41
N ARG A 331 -14.90 -5.14 19.38
CA ARG A 331 -13.50 -5.57 19.48
C ARG A 331 -12.58 -4.36 19.46
N LEU A 332 -11.79 -4.19 20.52
CA LEU A 332 -10.68 -3.22 20.54
C LEU A 332 -9.46 -3.88 19.88
N HIS A 333 -8.99 -3.31 18.77
CA HIS A 333 -8.01 -3.96 17.91
C HIS A 333 -6.85 -3.01 17.55
N HIS A 334 -5.63 -3.54 17.43
CA HIS A 334 -4.40 -2.74 17.25
C HIS A 334 -4.21 -1.60 18.26
N TYR A 335 -4.89 -1.65 19.41
CA TYR A 335 -4.87 -0.59 20.42
C TYR A 335 -3.49 -0.47 21.07
N GLU A 336 -2.81 -1.58 21.26
CA GLU A 336 -1.61 -1.68 22.08
C GLU A 336 -0.45 -0.80 21.59
N GLY A 337 -0.38 -0.53 20.28
CA GLY A 337 0.68 0.29 19.69
C GLY A 337 0.71 1.73 20.20
N MET A 338 -0.43 2.30 20.58
CA MET A 338 -0.52 3.62 21.23
C MET A 338 -0.61 3.51 22.76
N LEU A 339 -0.93 2.32 23.28
CA LEU A 339 -1.05 2.09 24.73
C LEU A 339 0.32 1.89 25.38
N VAL A 340 1.25 1.22 24.71
CA VAL A 340 2.58 0.91 25.26
C VAL A 340 3.53 2.07 25.03
N ASP A 341 4.04 2.65 26.11
CA ASP A 341 5.01 3.75 26.09
C ASP A 341 6.45 3.20 26.08
N ARG A 342 7.07 3.21 24.90
CA ARG A 342 8.46 2.81 24.71
C ARG A 342 9.48 3.85 25.16
N THR A 343 9.05 5.09 25.42
CA THR A 343 9.94 6.14 25.93
C THR A 343 10.25 5.96 27.42
N ALA A 344 9.43 5.19 28.13
CA ALA A 344 9.63 4.82 29.53
C ALA A 344 10.72 3.74 29.74
N GLY A 345 11.35 3.26 28.65
CA GLY A 345 12.43 2.27 28.68
C GLY A 345 11.96 0.85 28.40
N ALA A 346 12.79 -0.13 28.78
CA ALA A 346 12.51 -1.56 28.58
C ALA A 346 11.34 -2.04 29.46
N GLY A 347 10.65 -3.09 28.99
CA GLY A 347 9.47 -3.66 29.61
C GLY A 347 8.15 -3.05 29.12
N VAL A 348 7.07 -3.44 29.80
CA VAL A 348 5.71 -3.02 29.48
C VAL A 348 5.30 -1.87 30.39
N HIS A 349 5.28 -0.66 29.82
CA HIS A 349 4.77 0.55 30.48
C HIS A 349 3.53 1.03 29.74
N LEU A 350 2.38 1.09 30.42
CA LEU A 350 1.14 1.58 29.83
C LEU A 350 1.10 3.11 29.94
N ASN A 351 0.84 3.79 28.83
CA ASN A 351 0.64 5.23 28.80
C ASN A 351 -0.63 5.59 29.59
N PRO A 352 -0.53 6.37 30.68
CA PRO A 352 -1.65 6.63 31.58
C PRO A 352 -2.79 7.43 30.93
N GLN A 353 -2.48 8.32 29.99
CA GLN A 353 -3.50 9.11 29.30
C GLN A 353 -4.30 8.24 28.32
N GLN A 354 -3.62 7.34 27.62
CA GLN A 354 -4.26 6.44 26.67
C GLN A 354 -5.05 5.34 27.39
N LEU A 355 -4.54 4.86 28.52
CA LEU A 355 -5.25 3.93 29.39
C LEU A 355 -6.54 4.55 29.95
N ASP A 356 -6.53 5.82 30.42
CA ASP A 356 -7.74 6.51 30.89
C ASP A 356 -8.82 6.61 29.79
N ARG A 357 -8.42 6.89 28.54
CA ARG A 357 -9.34 6.94 27.40
C ARG A 357 -9.96 5.57 27.09
N LEU A 358 -9.14 4.51 27.10
CA LEU A 358 -9.65 3.14 26.92
C LEU A 358 -10.57 2.72 28.05
N ASP A 359 -10.21 3.03 29.30
CA ASP A 359 -11.04 2.73 30.46
C ASP A 359 -12.40 3.43 30.40
N TYR A 360 -12.41 4.69 29.96
CA TYR A 360 -13.65 5.43 29.79
C TYR A 360 -14.50 4.88 28.64
N LEU A 361 -13.88 4.55 27.50
CA LEU A 361 -14.58 3.91 26.38
C LEU A 361 -15.18 2.56 26.81
N PHE A 362 -14.43 1.74 27.54
CA PHE A 362 -14.92 0.49 28.12
C PHE A 362 -16.17 0.74 28.97
N TYR A 363 -16.10 1.72 29.87
CA TYR A 363 -17.23 2.12 30.73
C TYR A 363 -18.44 2.60 29.92
N ALA A 364 -18.24 3.44 28.91
CA ALA A 364 -19.31 3.97 28.06
C ALA A 364 -20.04 2.87 27.27
N LEU A 365 -19.28 1.94 26.67
CA LEU A 365 -19.82 0.76 25.99
C LEU A 365 -20.59 -0.13 26.97
N LYS A 366 -20.00 -0.41 28.13
CA LYS A 366 -20.64 -1.18 29.20
C LYS A 366 -21.97 -0.57 29.62
N LYS A 367 -22.03 0.75 29.83
CA LYS A 367 -23.27 1.48 30.21
C LYS A 367 -24.38 1.29 29.17
N GLN A 368 -24.05 1.13 27.89
CA GLN A 368 -25.00 0.89 26.81
C GLN A 368 -25.38 -0.59 26.61
N GLY A 369 -24.84 -1.51 27.41
CA GLY A 369 -25.09 -2.95 27.26
C GLY A 369 -24.29 -3.60 26.14
N ILE A 370 -23.19 -2.97 25.71
CA ILE A 370 -22.29 -3.47 24.66
C ILE A 370 -21.15 -4.24 25.33
N TYR A 371 -20.98 -5.50 24.93
CA TYR A 371 -19.89 -6.35 25.41
C TYR A 371 -18.60 -6.08 24.65
N ILE A 372 -17.46 -6.36 25.28
CA ILE A 372 -16.15 -5.98 24.77
C ILE A 372 -15.30 -7.23 24.60
N THR A 373 -14.49 -7.26 23.55
CA THR A 373 -13.40 -8.21 23.38
C THR A 373 -12.14 -7.49 22.91
N THR A 374 -10.98 -8.11 23.13
CA THR A 374 -9.69 -7.55 22.75
C THR A 374 -8.68 -8.66 22.50
N ASP A 375 -7.55 -8.31 21.91
CA ASP A 375 -6.38 -9.16 21.72
C ASP A 375 -5.33 -8.91 22.81
N LEU A 376 -4.54 -9.92 23.22
CA LEU A 376 -3.37 -9.71 24.11
C LEU A 376 -2.05 -9.51 23.35
N PHE A 377 -2.07 -9.73 22.03
CA PHE A 377 -1.04 -9.23 21.10
C PHE A 377 -1.61 -9.06 19.70
N VAL A 378 -1.35 -7.91 19.09
CA VAL A 378 -1.55 -7.61 17.68
C VAL A 378 -0.31 -6.99 17.09
N SER A 379 0.08 -5.80 17.55
CA SER A 379 1.06 -4.94 16.86
C SER A 379 1.77 -3.93 17.78
N ARG A 380 1.82 -4.16 19.10
CA ARG A 380 2.64 -3.28 19.96
C ARG A 380 4.11 -3.38 19.56
N PRO A 381 4.86 -2.27 19.60
CA PRO A 381 6.29 -2.31 19.38
C PRO A 381 6.99 -3.11 20.50
N VAL A 382 7.92 -3.97 20.11
CA VAL A 382 8.78 -4.72 21.02
C VAL A 382 10.21 -4.61 20.47
N ALA A 383 11.19 -4.28 21.32
CA ALA A 383 12.57 -4.21 20.87
C ALA A 383 13.18 -5.60 20.72
N ASN A 384 13.95 -5.80 19.65
CA ASN A 384 14.69 -7.05 19.46
C ASN A 384 15.63 -7.35 20.64
N SER A 385 16.23 -6.32 21.24
CA SER A 385 17.19 -6.49 22.34
C SER A 385 16.59 -7.09 23.62
N GLU A 386 15.29 -6.97 23.83
CA GLU A 386 14.58 -7.56 24.97
C GLU A 386 14.36 -9.06 24.78
N ILE A 387 14.14 -9.50 23.54
CA ILE A 387 13.89 -10.91 23.19
C ILE A 387 15.20 -11.63 22.84
N TRP A 388 16.08 -10.97 22.10
CA TRP A 388 17.38 -11.43 21.62
C TRP A 388 18.47 -10.38 21.91
N PRO A 389 19.17 -10.48 23.06
CA PRO A 389 20.23 -9.54 23.45
C PRO A 389 21.26 -9.29 22.35
N GLY A 390 21.62 -8.02 22.17
CA GLY A 390 22.58 -7.59 21.15
C GLY A 390 21.99 -7.42 19.74
N THR A 391 20.71 -7.70 19.55
CA THR A 391 20.04 -7.47 18.25
C THR A 391 19.41 -6.07 18.24
N PRO A 392 19.77 -5.19 17.28
CA PRO A 392 19.24 -3.83 17.21
C PRO A 392 17.83 -3.79 16.63
N GLY A 393 17.16 -2.63 16.78
CA GLY A 393 15.86 -2.35 16.20
C GLY A 393 14.69 -3.06 16.89
N ASP A 394 13.53 -3.01 16.24
CA ASP A 394 12.29 -3.62 16.71
C ASP A 394 12.01 -4.93 15.98
N ILE A 395 11.35 -5.86 16.68
CA ILE A 395 10.89 -7.12 16.09
C ILE A 395 9.69 -6.84 15.17
N GLY A 396 9.62 -7.54 14.03
CA GLY A 396 8.46 -7.45 13.15
C GLY A 396 7.18 -7.94 13.85
N MET A 397 6.03 -7.33 13.54
CA MET A 397 4.74 -7.68 14.14
C MET A 397 4.46 -9.19 14.10
N ASP A 398 4.53 -9.80 12.91
CA ASP A 398 4.26 -11.23 12.75
C ASP A 398 5.41 -12.11 13.23
N GLU A 399 6.64 -11.58 13.22
CA GLU A 399 7.81 -12.26 13.78
C GLU A 399 7.65 -12.44 15.31
N TYR A 400 7.14 -11.43 16.01
CA TYR A 400 6.88 -11.53 17.45
C TYR A 400 5.79 -12.58 17.74
N LYS A 401 4.70 -12.61 16.97
CA LYS A 401 3.64 -13.64 17.11
C LYS A 401 4.24 -15.05 17.08
N MET A 402 5.19 -15.26 16.17
CA MET A 402 5.91 -16.52 16.01
C MET A 402 6.92 -16.77 17.14
N ALA A 403 7.50 -15.73 17.73
CA ALA A 403 8.45 -15.86 18.83
C ALA A 403 7.80 -16.30 20.15
N VAL A 404 6.58 -15.80 20.46
CA VAL A 404 5.85 -16.10 21.72
C VAL A 404 5.82 -17.60 22.08
N PRO A 405 5.51 -18.56 21.18
CA PRO A 405 5.43 -19.98 21.55
C PRO A 405 6.77 -20.68 21.82
N VAL A 406 7.92 -20.12 21.39
CA VAL A 406 9.22 -20.83 21.41
C VAL A 406 10.36 -20.06 22.10
N ASN A 407 10.13 -18.81 22.49
CA ASN A 407 11.10 -17.97 23.17
C ASN A 407 10.56 -17.52 24.53
N GLU A 408 11.25 -17.92 25.61
CA GLU A 408 10.83 -17.64 26.99
C GLU A 408 10.71 -16.15 27.30
N ARG A 409 11.54 -15.30 26.70
CA ARG A 409 11.50 -13.84 26.89
C ARG A 409 10.32 -13.22 26.17
N ALA A 410 10.02 -13.69 24.95
CA ALA A 410 8.82 -13.28 24.22
C ALA A 410 7.56 -13.69 24.97
N PHE A 411 7.52 -14.93 25.50
CA PHE A 411 6.40 -15.39 26.32
C PHE A 411 6.26 -14.59 27.61
N ALA A 412 7.38 -14.26 28.29
CA ALA A 412 7.37 -13.45 29.50
C ALA A 412 6.90 -12.00 29.23
N ASP A 413 7.36 -11.37 28.14
CA ASP A 413 6.87 -10.04 27.71
C ASP A 413 5.36 -10.06 27.41
N TYR A 414 4.91 -11.08 26.69
CA TYR A 414 3.49 -11.31 26.41
C TYR A 414 2.66 -11.42 27.70
N CYS A 415 3.12 -12.22 28.65
CA CYS A 415 2.47 -12.37 29.96
C CYS A 415 2.50 -11.07 30.76
N ALA A 416 3.60 -10.30 30.71
CA ALA A 416 3.73 -9.03 31.40
C ALA A 416 2.70 -8.01 30.88
N PHE A 417 2.50 -7.93 29.56
CA PHE A 417 1.46 -7.09 28.99
C PHE A 417 0.06 -7.53 29.39
N ALA A 418 -0.22 -8.83 29.28
CA ALA A 418 -1.52 -9.38 29.68
C ALA A 418 -1.81 -9.09 31.16
N ALA A 419 -0.83 -9.27 32.05
CA ALA A 419 -0.97 -8.96 33.46
C ALA A 419 -1.22 -7.46 33.70
N ALA A 420 -0.40 -6.59 33.10
CA ALA A 420 -0.51 -5.14 33.24
C ALA A 420 -1.91 -4.63 32.85
N LEU A 421 -2.48 -5.13 31.75
CA LEU A 421 -3.82 -4.74 31.31
C LEU A 421 -4.94 -5.41 32.13
N LEU A 422 -4.91 -6.73 32.29
CA LEU A 422 -6.05 -7.47 32.84
C LEU A 422 -6.21 -7.26 34.35
N THR A 423 -5.12 -6.98 35.06
CA THR A 423 -5.16 -6.68 36.51
C THR A 423 -5.38 -5.20 36.81
N HIS A 424 -5.35 -4.33 35.79
CA HIS A 424 -5.63 -2.91 35.96
C HIS A 424 -7.06 -2.68 36.42
N ARG A 425 -7.23 -1.91 37.50
CA ARG A 425 -8.54 -1.49 38.00
C ARG A 425 -9.01 -0.27 37.21
N ASN A 426 -10.02 -0.49 36.38
CA ASN A 426 -10.65 0.60 35.63
C ASN A 426 -11.33 1.56 36.64
N PRO A 427 -10.96 2.85 36.68
CA PRO A 427 -11.48 3.80 37.67
C PRO A 427 -12.98 4.12 37.49
N TYR A 428 -13.54 3.89 36.30
CA TYR A 428 -14.94 4.17 35.99
C TYR A 428 -15.88 2.98 36.26
N THR A 429 -15.39 1.74 36.16
CA THR A 429 -16.16 0.54 36.53
C THR A 429 -15.89 0.10 37.97
N GLY A 430 -14.75 0.51 38.53
CA GLY A 430 -14.35 0.21 39.90
C GLY A 430 -13.86 -1.22 40.12
N ILE A 431 -13.63 -2.01 39.08
CA ILE A 431 -13.14 -3.40 39.13
C ILE A 431 -12.03 -3.60 38.09
N THR A 432 -11.29 -4.71 38.18
CA THR A 432 -10.25 -5.00 37.18
C THR A 432 -10.86 -5.42 35.84
N TRP A 433 -10.10 -5.24 34.75
CA TRP A 433 -10.50 -5.72 33.42
C TRP A 433 -10.82 -7.23 33.43
N ALA A 434 -10.04 -8.05 34.14
CA ALA A 434 -10.29 -9.48 34.28
C ALA A 434 -11.56 -9.83 35.08
N GLU A 435 -11.89 -9.00 36.06
CA GLU A 435 -13.09 -9.16 36.90
C GLU A 435 -14.37 -8.72 36.19
N ASP A 436 -14.27 -7.82 35.19
CA ASP A 436 -15.43 -7.20 34.56
C ASP A 436 -16.15 -8.15 33.58
N PRO A 437 -17.40 -8.57 33.85
CA PRO A 437 -18.15 -9.45 32.97
C PRO A 437 -18.55 -8.81 31.62
N ALA A 438 -18.34 -7.50 31.45
CA ALA A 438 -18.48 -6.85 30.14
C ALA A 438 -17.35 -7.24 29.17
N LEU A 439 -16.17 -7.66 29.66
CA LEU A 439 -15.13 -8.28 28.85
C LEU A 439 -15.54 -9.73 28.58
N ALA A 440 -16.15 -9.97 27.42
CA ALA A 440 -16.86 -11.20 27.12
C ALA A 440 -15.93 -12.37 26.78
N TRP A 441 -14.89 -12.11 25.97
CA TRP A 441 -13.84 -13.07 25.63
C TRP A 441 -12.57 -12.33 25.21
N ILE A 442 -11.46 -13.06 25.18
CA ILE A 442 -10.13 -12.54 24.83
C ILE A 442 -9.57 -13.38 23.69
N SER A 443 -9.06 -12.69 22.66
CA SER A 443 -8.19 -13.28 21.65
C SER A 443 -6.75 -13.25 22.17
N LEU A 444 -6.06 -14.39 22.19
CA LEU A 444 -4.70 -14.43 22.77
C LEU A 444 -3.70 -13.69 21.89
N ILE A 445 -3.63 -14.04 20.61
CA ILE A 445 -2.77 -13.42 19.60
C ILE A 445 -3.63 -13.28 18.34
N ASN A 446 -3.71 -12.06 17.80
CA ASN A 446 -4.42 -11.82 16.55
C ASN A 446 -3.80 -12.63 15.42
N GLU A 447 -4.64 -13.40 14.73
CA GLU A 447 -4.22 -14.30 13.65
C GLU A 447 -3.03 -15.17 14.06
N GLY A 448 -3.06 -15.72 15.28
CA GLY A 448 -2.05 -16.65 15.80
C GLY A 448 -2.05 -18.00 15.07
N ASN A 449 -1.92 -17.99 13.75
CA ASN A 449 -1.83 -19.13 12.87
C ASN A 449 -0.41 -19.22 12.28
N PRO A 450 0.47 -20.07 12.86
CA PRO A 450 1.86 -20.18 12.43
C PRO A 450 2.04 -20.50 10.94
N GLY A 451 1.06 -21.19 10.32
CA GLY A 451 1.11 -21.56 8.90
C GLY A 451 1.19 -20.37 7.96
N ASN A 452 0.63 -19.22 8.35
CA ASN A 452 0.67 -17.99 7.54
C ASN A 452 2.06 -17.34 7.53
N PHE A 453 2.94 -17.69 8.47
CA PHE A 453 4.17 -16.94 8.76
C PHE A 453 5.44 -17.81 8.73
N VAL A 454 5.37 -19.04 8.21
CA VAL A 454 6.51 -19.97 8.14
C VAL A 454 7.70 -19.36 7.37
N GLY A 455 7.46 -18.51 6.37
CA GLY A 455 8.51 -17.80 5.63
C GLY A 455 9.36 -16.83 6.48
N LEU A 456 8.94 -16.54 7.72
CA LEU A 456 9.68 -15.70 8.66
C LEU A 456 10.68 -16.47 9.53
N LEU A 457 10.70 -17.80 9.46
CA LEU A 457 11.59 -18.64 10.28
C LEU A 457 13.04 -18.58 9.80
N LYS A 458 13.73 -17.50 10.14
CA LYS A 458 15.14 -17.23 9.81
C LYS A 458 15.83 -16.52 10.96
N GLY A 459 17.16 -16.42 10.90
CA GLY A 459 17.94 -15.66 11.90
C GLY A 459 17.73 -16.16 13.33
N ASN A 460 17.49 -15.24 14.27
CA ASN A 460 17.24 -15.56 15.67
C ASN A 460 15.98 -16.41 15.86
N LEU A 461 14.87 -16.02 15.22
CA LEU A 461 13.61 -16.74 15.30
C LEU A 461 13.73 -18.19 14.79
N GLY A 462 14.41 -18.37 13.65
CA GLY A 462 14.70 -19.71 13.10
C GLY A 462 15.45 -20.59 14.10
N ARG A 463 16.49 -20.05 14.76
CA ARG A 463 17.25 -20.78 15.79
C ARG A 463 16.40 -21.17 17.00
N ASP A 464 15.45 -20.33 17.40
CA ASP A 464 14.54 -20.65 18.50
C ASP A 464 13.59 -21.79 18.14
N TYR A 465 13.07 -21.81 16.91
CA TYR A 465 12.26 -22.91 16.39
C TYR A 465 13.06 -24.20 16.22
N ASP A 466 14.28 -24.13 15.71
CA ASP A 466 15.16 -25.31 15.61
C ASP A 466 15.42 -25.91 16.98
N ARG A 467 15.67 -25.08 18.00
CA ARG A 467 15.83 -25.54 19.38
C ARG A 467 14.55 -26.19 19.89
N ALA A 468 13.41 -25.50 19.81
CA ALA A 468 12.13 -26.00 20.31
C ALA A 468 11.71 -27.31 19.60
N TRP A 469 11.95 -27.41 18.30
CA TRP A 469 11.69 -28.62 17.52
C TRP A 469 12.57 -29.78 17.98
N ASN A 470 13.88 -29.57 18.14
CA ASN A 470 14.78 -30.61 18.62
C ASN A 470 14.44 -31.06 20.05
N ASP A 471 14.03 -30.15 20.92
CA ASP A 471 13.59 -30.50 22.28
C ASP A 471 12.31 -31.34 22.26
N TRP A 472 11.35 -30.98 21.40
CA TRP A 472 10.15 -31.78 21.17
C TRP A 472 10.48 -33.17 20.62
N LEU A 473 11.41 -33.28 19.67
CA LEU A 473 11.85 -34.57 19.12
C LEU A 473 12.44 -35.47 20.19
N ARG A 474 13.30 -34.96 21.06
CA ARG A 474 13.89 -35.74 22.17
C ARG A 474 12.84 -36.23 23.16
N LEU A 475 11.79 -35.43 23.40
CA LEU A 475 10.70 -35.82 24.28
C LEU A 475 9.80 -36.88 23.64
N ARG A 476 9.56 -36.77 22.33
CA ARG A 476 8.67 -37.66 21.59
C ARG A 476 9.31 -38.99 21.20
N TYR A 477 10.61 -38.96 20.90
CA TYR A 477 11.40 -40.07 20.37
C TYR A 477 12.62 -40.30 21.29
N PRO A 478 12.61 -41.35 22.11
CA PRO A 478 13.68 -41.62 23.08
C PRO A 478 15.03 -41.97 22.46
N THR A 479 15.05 -42.33 21.17
CA THR A 479 16.22 -42.78 20.42
C THR A 479 16.18 -42.22 19.00
N ALA A 480 17.34 -42.16 18.33
CA ALA A 480 17.41 -41.76 16.93
C ALA A 480 16.72 -42.78 16.02
N GLU A 481 16.74 -44.06 16.39
CA GLU A 481 16.06 -45.14 15.69
C GLU A 481 14.53 -45.04 15.77
N ALA A 482 13.98 -44.48 16.85
CA ALA A 482 12.54 -44.25 16.98
C ALA A 482 12.06 -43.02 16.18
N LEU A 483 12.98 -42.15 15.79
CA LEU A 483 12.74 -40.96 14.97
C LEU A 483 12.80 -41.25 13.47
N ALA A 484 13.69 -42.15 13.06
CA ALA A 484 13.89 -42.59 11.67
C ALA A 484 12.73 -43.46 11.17
#